data_AF-A0A0D2MJ99-F1
#
_entry.id   AF-A0A0D2MJ99-F1
#
_cell.length_a   1.000
_cell.length_b   1.000
_cell.length_c   1.000
_cell.angle_alpha   90.00
_cell.angle_beta   90.00
_cell.angle_gamma   90.00
#
_symmetry.space_group_name_H-M   'P 1'
#
loop_
_entity.id
_entity.type
_entity.pdbx_description
1 polymer ?
#
loop_
_entity_poly.entity_id
_entity_poly.type
_entity_poly.pdbx_seq_one_letter_code
_entity_poly.pdbx_strand_id
1 'polypeptide(L)'
;LLEDTNTEELKAEHEYPSYHFSWYNRYSKHGTGFSPDVEPSINQTEGRRIFKTSDCIPRTSEELQEHIDEYLALTKCFEDIFEWTENAVKQVLPADYEVLAQFARVLPAGGLAPGHPFTSIVINLNCATKIHRDNKDFGFCLVLVLSEDCQGGDLCFIEPGIRLELRSGDIVLFRSSELTHYNMHF
;
A
#
# COMPACT_ATOMS: atom_id res chain seq x y z
N LEU A 1 7.38 20.12 6.46
CA LEU A 1 7.26 18.65 6.36
C LEU A 1 8.09 18.11 5.19
N LEU A 2 8.24 18.87 4.10
CA LEU A 2 9.32 18.64 3.13
C LEU A 2 10.50 19.53 3.50
N GLU A 3 11.66 18.91 3.71
CA GLU A 3 12.95 19.56 3.95
C GLU A 3 13.91 19.16 2.84
N ASP A 4 14.83 20.05 2.50
CA ASP A 4 15.91 19.73 1.58
C ASP A 4 16.78 18.62 2.19
N THR A 5 16.87 17.48 1.51
CA THR A 5 17.44 16.25 2.06
C THR A 5 18.34 15.60 1.02
N ASN A 6 19.60 15.37 1.38
CA ASN A 6 20.53 14.54 0.62
C ASN A 6 20.66 13.17 1.30
N THR A 7 20.02 12.17 0.74
CA THR A 7 19.98 10.84 1.33
C THR A 7 21.26 10.03 1.10
N GLU A 8 22.14 10.43 0.17
CA GLU A 8 23.46 9.80 0.02
C GLU A 8 24.35 10.02 1.25
N GLU A 9 24.19 11.16 1.92
CA GLU A 9 24.93 11.48 3.14
C GLU A 9 24.39 10.71 4.36
N LEU A 10 23.07 10.49 4.40
CA LEU A 10 22.36 9.79 5.47
C LEU A 10 22.44 8.26 5.36
N LYS A 11 22.69 7.73 4.14
CA LYS A 11 22.85 6.30 3.84
C LYS A 11 21.73 5.43 4.44
N ALA A 12 22.10 4.49 5.32
CA ALA A 12 21.20 3.46 5.85
C ALA A 12 20.32 3.93 7.02
N GLU A 13 20.58 5.14 7.53
CA GLU A 13 19.87 5.77 8.66
C GLU A 13 18.72 6.68 8.20
N HIS A 14 18.56 6.88 6.89
CA HIS A 14 17.44 7.66 6.37
C HIS A 14 16.11 6.94 6.66
N GLU A 15 15.29 7.59 7.46
CA GLU A 15 13.88 7.26 7.64
C GLU A 15 13.06 8.32 6.91
N TYR A 16 12.07 7.88 6.15
CA TYR A 16 11.20 8.77 5.41
C TYR A 16 9.77 8.65 5.94
N PRO A 17 9.01 9.76 6.02
CA PRO A 17 7.61 9.69 6.40
C PRO A 17 6.82 8.91 5.36
N SER A 18 6.06 7.92 5.81
CA SER A 18 5.08 7.21 5.01
C SER A 18 3.72 7.18 5.71
N TYR A 19 2.65 7.33 4.93
CA TYR A 19 1.27 7.21 5.40
C TYR A 19 0.58 6.11 4.61
N HIS A 20 0.13 5.06 5.30
CA HIS A 20 -0.54 3.91 4.72
C HIS A 20 -2.04 4.01 4.99
N PHE A 21 -2.80 4.30 3.95
CA PHE A 21 -4.25 4.27 3.95
C PHE A 21 -4.74 2.94 3.38
N SER A 22 -4.86 1.93 4.25
CA SER A 22 -5.11 0.55 3.86
C SER A 22 -6.29 -0.06 4.59
N TRP A 23 -6.95 -1.01 3.94
CA TRP A 23 -7.88 -1.94 4.59
C TRP A 23 -7.17 -3.24 4.92
N TYR A 24 -7.20 -3.63 6.20
CA TYR A 24 -6.70 -4.92 6.64
C TYR A 24 -7.86 -5.88 6.82
N ASN A 25 -7.95 -6.86 5.92
CA ASN A 25 -8.90 -7.97 6.02
C ASN A 25 -8.25 -9.15 6.78
N ARG A 26 -7.87 -8.93 8.04
CA ARG A 26 -7.24 -9.97 8.87
C ARG A 26 -8.29 -10.59 9.79
N TYR A 27 -8.64 -11.85 9.51
CA TYR A 27 -9.22 -12.75 10.50
C TYR A 27 -8.10 -13.60 11.14
N SER A 28 -8.33 -14.06 12.38
CA SER A 28 -7.40 -14.83 13.22
C SER A 28 -6.64 -15.94 12.47
N LYS A 29 -5.37 -16.16 12.85
CA LYS A 29 -4.49 -17.10 12.14
C LYS A 29 -4.78 -18.59 12.31
N HIS A 30 -5.56 -19.08 13.28
CA HIS A 30 -5.86 -20.52 13.36
C HIS A 30 -7.21 -20.80 14.02
N GLY A 31 -8.12 -21.44 13.28
CA GLY A 31 -9.43 -21.93 13.75
C GLY A 31 -9.45 -23.45 13.97
N THR A 32 -8.35 -24.06 14.42
CA THR A 32 -8.31 -25.49 14.75
C THR A 32 -8.53 -25.70 16.25
N GLY A 33 -9.56 -26.47 16.62
CA GLY A 33 -9.84 -26.87 18.02
C GLY A 33 -10.79 -25.96 18.80
N PHE A 34 -11.51 -25.05 18.14
CA PHE A 34 -12.50 -24.18 18.78
C PHE A 34 -13.92 -24.70 18.58
N SER A 35 -14.74 -24.60 19.62
CA SER A 35 -16.16 -24.95 19.54
C SER A 35 -16.91 -23.93 18.67
N PRO A 36 -17.72 -24.35 17.68
CA PRO A 36 -18.52 -23.43 16.87
C PRO A 36 -19.62 -22.72 17.67
N ASP A 37 -19.94 -23.22 18.87
CA ASP A 37 -21.03 -22.72 19.72
C ASP A 37 -20.57 -21.65 20.73
N VAL A 38 -19.30 -21.23 20.70
CA VAL A 38 -18.73 -20.25 21.63
C VAL A 38 -18.30 -19.00 20.87
N GLU A 39 -18.69 -17.84 21.39
CA GLU A 39 -18.34 -16.54 20.81
C GLU A 39 -16.81 -16.37 20.77
N PRO A 40 -16.22 -16.02 19.61
CA PRO A 40 -14.77 -16.03 19.41
C PRO A 40 -13.96 -15.19 20.42
N SER A 41 -14.53 -14.10 20.96
CA SER A 41 -13.83 -13.25 21.94
C SER A 41 -13.64 -13.91 23.32
N ILE A 42 -14.40 -14.97 23.63
CA ILE A 42 -14.30 -15.74 24.88
C ILE A 42 -13.21 -16.82 24.80
N ASN A 43 -12.79 -17.20 23.58
CA ASN A 43 -11.78 -18.23 23.34
C ASN A 43 -10.36 -17.68 23.60
N GLN A 44 -9.99 -17.50 24.87
CA GLN A 44 -8.63 -17.16 25.28
C GLN A 44 -7.88 -18.41 25.76
N THR A 45 -6.71 -18.70 25.18
CA THR A 45 -5.85 -19.78 25.65
C THR A 45 -5.01 -19.29 26.84
N GLU A 46 -5.12 -19.96 27.99
CA GLU A 46 -4.26 -19.69 29.16
C GLU A 46 -2.77 -19.75 28.78
N GLY A 47 -1.99 -18.74 29.18
CA GLY A 47 -0.54 -18.69 28.98
C GLY A 47 -0.05 -18.16 27.62
N ARG A 48 -0.94 -17.79 26.68
CA ARG A 48 -0.55 -17.05 25.46
C ARG A 48 -0.67 -15.54 25.68
N ARG A 49 0.26 -14.79 25.06
CA ARG A 49 0.29 -13.32 25.05
C ARG A 49 -1.10 -12.80 24.67
N ILE A 50 -1.65 -11.89 25.49
CA ILE A 50 -2.97 -11.26 25.28
C ILE A 50 -3.07 -10.82 23.82
N PHE A 51 -3.94 -11.49 23.08
CA PHE A 51 -4.22 -11.19 21.69
C PHE A 51 -5.29 -10.10 21.67
N LYS A 52 -5.02 -8.97 21.02
CA LYS A 52 -6.04 -7.93 20.81
C LYS A 52 -7.05 -8.45 19.79
N THR A 53 -8.21 -8.91 20.25
CA THR A 53 -9.32 -9.37 19.40
C THR A 53 -9.77 -8.32 18.39
N SER A 54 -9.55 -7.03 18.66
CA SER A 54 -9.74 -5.93 17.70
C SER A 54 -8.85 -6.02 16.45
N ASP A 55 -7.73 -6.74 16.51
CA ASP A 55 -6.86 -7.02 15.36
C ASP A 55 -7.33 -8.24 14.53
N CYS A 56 -8.42 -8.88 14.95
CA CYS A 56 -9.09 -9.98 14.26
C CYS A 56 -10.39 -9.58 13.55
N ILE A 57 -10.69 -8.28 13.52
CA ILE A 57 -11.83 -7.73 12.81
C ILE A 57 -11.27 -6.94 11.65
N PRO A 58 -11.86 -7.05 10.46
CA PRO A 58 -11.46 -6.20 9.37
C PRO A 58 -11.57 -4.72 9.73
N ARG A 59 -10.51 -3.97 9.45
CA ARG A 59 -10.38 -2.58 9.87
C ARG A 59 -9.50 -1.80 8.92
N THR A 60 -9.63 -0.49 8.95
CA THR A 60 -8.67 0.41 8.33
C THR A 60 -7.36 0.44 9.14
N SER A 61 -6.29 0.93 8.51
CA SER A 61 -5.05 1.27 9.21
C SER A 61 -5.29 2.33 10.28
N GLU A 62 -4.41 2.35 11.28
CA GLU A 62 -4.44 3.35 12.35
C GLU A 62 -4.26 4.75 11.76
N GLU A 63 -3.32 4.91 10.84
CA GLU A 63 -3.06 6.16 10.12
C GLU A 63 -4.30 6.69 9.36
N LEU A 64 -5.10 5.81 8.74
CA LEU A 64 -6.34 6.24 8.09
C LEU A 64 -7.36 6.75 9.11
N GLN A 65 -7.44 6.13 10.28
CA GLN A 65 -8.35 6.57 11.35
C GLN A 65 -7.93 7.90 11.95
N GLU A 66 -6.62 8.11 12.12
CA GLU A 66 -6.05 9.35 12.67
C GLU A 66 -6.07 10.51 11.67
N HIS A 67 -5.96 10.21 10.36
CA HIS A 67 -5.85 11.20 9.28
C HIS A 67 -7.00 11.08 8.26
N ILE A 68 -8.21 10.87 8.75
CA ILE A 68 -9.38 10.66 7.88
C ILE A 68 -9.68 11.90 7.01
N ASP A 69 -9.48 13.10 7.54
CA ASP A 69 -9.77 14.35 6.81
C ASP A 69 -8.75 14.55 5.67
N GLU A 70 -7.47 14.27 5.92
CA GLU A 70 -6.40 14.31 4.92
C GLU A 70 -6.61 13.23 3.85
N TYR A 71 -7.02 12.03 4.26
CA TYR A 71 -7.39 10.96 3.34
C TYR A 71 -8.54 11.41 2.43
N LEU A 72 -9.63 11.96 2.99
CA LEU A 72 -10.76 12.44 2.20
C LEU A 72 -10.36 13.57 1.24
N ALA A 73 -9.55 14.54 1.70
CA ALA A 73 -9.04 15.61 0.86
C ALA A 73 -8.19 15.06 -0.30
N LEU A 74 -7.28 14.13 -0.02
CA LEU A 74 -6.47 13.48 -1.04
C LEU A 74 -7.34 12.74 -2.05
N THR A 75 -8.31 11.94 -1.59
CA THR A 75 -9.18 11.20 -2.50
C THR A 75 -9.97 12.11 -3.42
N LYS A 76 -10.36 13.30 -2.93
CA LYS A 76 -11.04 14.29 -3.74
C LYS A 76 -10.10 14.97 -4.73
N CYS A 77 -8.87 15.30 -4.33
CA CYS A 77 -7.89 15.95 -5.20
C CYS A 77 -7.41 15.03 -6.33
N PHE A 78 -7.31 13.73 -6.08
CA PHE A 78 -6.79 12.74 -7.03
C PHE A 78 -7.89 11.95 -7.76
N GLU A 79 -9.16 12.32 -7.60
CA GLU A 79 -10.31 11.61 -8.19
C GLU A 79 -10.13 11.38 -9.70
N ASP A 80 -9.79 12.42 -10.45
CA ASP A 80 -9.59 12.34 -11.91
C ASP A 80 -8.40 11.43 -12.28
N ILE A 81 -7.33 11.44 -11.48
CA ILE A 81 -6.15 10.59 -11.69
C ILE A 81 -6.51 9.13 -11.40
N PHE A 82 -7.28 8.87 -10.35
CA PHE A 82 -7.75 7.53 -10.02
C PHE A 82 -8.68 6.97 -11.10
N GLU A 83 -9.64 7.75 -11.59
CA GLU A 83 -10.51 7.33 -12.68
C GLU A 83 -9.71 7.03 -13.96
N TRP A 84 -8.76 7.90 -14.31
CA TRP A 84 -7.90 7.65 -15.47
C TRP A 84 -7.06 6.38 -15.31
N THR A 85 -6.47 6.18 -14.13
CA THR A 85 -5.63 5.03 -13.82
C THR A 85 -6.41 3.73 -13.86
N GLU A 86 -7.61 3.71 -13.30
CA GLU A 86 -8.52 2.56 -13.35
C GLU A 86 -8.82 2.16 -14.80
N ASN A 87 -9.18 3.15 -15.63
CA ASN A 87 -9.47 2.93 -17.04
C ASN A 87 -8.25 2.43 -17.81
N ALA A 88 -7.06 2.98 -17.54
CA ALA A 88 -5.82 2.54 -18.16
C ALA A 88 -5.49 1.08 -17.80
N VAL A 89 -5.55 0.70 -16.52
CA VAL A 89 -5.30 -0.67 -16.07
C VAL A 89 -6.32 -1.64 -16.67
N LYS A 90 -7.60 -1.26 -16.71
CA LYS A 90 -8.66 -2.07 -17.32
C LYS A 90 -8.46 -2.29 -18.82
N GLN A 91 -7.91 -1.31 -19.53
CA GLN A 91 -7.62 -1.43 -20.96
C GLN A 91 -6.37 -2.28 -21.24
N VAL A 92 -5.30 -2.08 -20.48
CA VAL A 92 -4.00 -2.73 -20.73
C VAL A 92 -3.96 -4.16 -20.16
N LEU A 93 -4.53 -4.39 -18.98
CA LEU A 93 -4.52 -5.66 -18.26
C LEU A 93 -5.93 -6.06 -17.78
N PRO A 94 -6.90 -6.27 -18.68
CA PRO A 94 -8.30 -6.51 -18.30
C PRO A 94 -8.50 -7.73 -17.40
N ALA A 95 -7.70 -8.79 -17.59
CA ALA A 95 -7.79 -10.00 -16.80
C ALA A 95 -7.32 -9.78 -15.36
N ASP A 96 -6.12 -9.23 -15.16
CA ASP A 96 -5.58 -8.92 -13.84
C ASP A 96 -6.42 -7.85 -13.12
N TYR A 97 -6.90 -6.85 -13.86
CA TYR A 97 -7.84 -5.84 -13.36
C TYR A 97 -9.06 -6.51 -12.72
N GLU A 98 -9.72 -7.46 -13.41
CA GLU A 98 -10.94 -8.06 -12.91
C GLU A 98 -10.68 -8.88 -11.63
N VAL A 99 -9.52 -9.53 -11.53
CA VAL A 99 -9.14 -10.23 -10.29
C VAL A 99 -8.97 -9.23 -9.15
N LEU A 100 -8.25 -8.12 -9.35
CA LEU A 100 -8.08 -7.08 -8.31
C LEU A 100 -9.43 -6.44 -7.93
N ALA A 101 -10.26 -6.13 -8.92
CA ALA A 101 -11.57 -5.52 -8.72
C ALA A 101 -12.49 -6.40 -7.87
N GLN A 102 -12.41 -7.74 -8.00
CA GLN A 102 -13.18 -8.65 -7.15
C GLN A 102 -12.89 -8.45 -5.67
N PHE A 103 -11.62 -8.25 -5.30
CA PHE A 103 -11.25 -7.96 -3.91
C PHE A 103 -11.72 -6.58 -3.46
N ALA A 104 -11.56 -5.57 -4.32
CA ALA A 104 -11.98 -4.20 -4.01
C ALA A 104 -13.50 -4.05 -3.83
N ARG A 105 -14.32 -4.87 -4.52
CA ARG A 105 -15.80 -4.87 -4.40
C ARG A 105 -16.32 -5.42 -3.07
N VAL A 106 -15.52 -6.23 -2.37
CA VAL A 106 -15.92 -6.89 -1.11
C VAL A 106 -15.13 -6.37 0.08
N LEU A 107 -14.72 -5.10 0.02
CA LEU A 107 -14.03 -4.49 1.14
C LEU A 107 -14.91 -4.52 2.41
N PRO A 108 -14.31 -4.84 3.57
CA PRO A 108 -15.04 -4.95 4.80
C PRO A 108 -15.75 -3.65 5.22
N ALA A 109 -16.83 -3.80 6.00
CA ALA A 109 -17.62 -2.68 6.53
C ALA A 109 -18.18 -1.71 5.47
N GLY A 110 -18.37 -2.18 4.23
CA GLY A 110 -18.85 -1.34 3.12
C GLY A 110 -17.80 -0.31 2.66
N GLY A 111 -16.52 -0.57 2.93
CA GLY A 111 -15.41 0.28 2.50
C GLY A 111 -15.40 0.46 0.99
N LEU A 112 -15.00 1.65 0.55
CA LEU A 112 -14.80 1.99 -0.85
C LEU A 112 -13.32 2.24 -1.09
N ALA A 113 -12.80 1.68 -2.17
CA ALA A 113 -11.43 1.91 -2.65
C ALA A 113 -11.47 3.06 -3.68
N PRO A 114 -11.08 4.30 -3.31
CA PRO A 114 -11.08 5.43 -4.24
C PRO A 114 -10.13 5.23 -5.41
N GLY A 115 -9.01 4.51 -5.19
CA GLY A 115 -8.05 4.13 -6.23
C GLY A 115 -8.37 2.79 -6.87
N HIS A 116 -9.64 2.45 -7.11
CA HIS A 116 -10.04 1.16 -7.69
C HIS A 116 -9.20 0.81 -8.94
N PRO A 117 -8.73 -0.44 -9.12
CA PRO A 117 -8.97 -1.63 -8.29
C PRO A 117 -8.01 -1.78 -7.11
N PHE A 118 -7.16 -0.79 -6.82
CA PHE A 118 -6.20 -0.84 -5.71
C PHE A 118 -6.89 -0.52 -4.39
N THR A 119 -6.66 -1.34 -3.37
CA THR A 119 -7.36 -1.27 -2.07
C THR A 119 -6.58 -0.52 -1.00
N SER A 120 -5.47 0.12 -1.37
CA SER A 120 -4.62 0.89 -0.46
C SER A 120 -3.98 2.04 -1.19
N ILE A 121 -3.83 3.17 -0.50
CA ILE A 121 -3.05 4.32 -0.94
C ILE A 121 -1.91 4.49 0.05
N VAL A 122 -0.69 4.62 -0.46
CA VAL A 122 0.48 4.90 0.38
C VAL A 122 1.14 6.16 -0.14
N ILE A 123 1.38 7.12 0.76
CA ILE A 123 2.13 8.33 0.47
C ILE A 123 3.51 8.17 1.07
N ASN A 124 4.54 8.21 0.24
CA ASN A 124 5.93 8.25 0.70
C ASN A 124 6.52 9.62 0.39
N LEU A 125 6.94 10.36 1.41
CA LEU A 125 7.55 11.68 1.25
C LEU A 125 9.08 11.54 1.29
N ASN A 126 9.81 12.08 0.31
CA ASN A 126 11.27 12.02 0.29
C ASN A 126 11.79 10.57 0.45
N CYS A 127 11.27 9.70 -0.42
CA CYS A 127 11.41 8.25 -0.32
C CYS A 127 12.74 7.75 -0.91
N ALA A 128 13.57 7.11 -0.08
CA ALA A 128 14.65 6.24 -0.53
C ALA A 128 14.50 4.90 0.20
N THR A 129 14.38 3.81 -0.55
CA THR A 129 14.03 2.50 0.02
C THR A 129 15.19 1.52 -0.09
N LYS A 130 15.26 0.59 0.86
CA LYS A 130 16.17 -0.55 0.77
C LYS A 130 15.62 -1.55 -0.26
N ILE A 131 16.48 -2.40 -0.78
CA ILE A 131 16.10 -3.48 -1.70
C ILE A 131 15.08 -4.41 -1.02
N HIS A 132 13.87 -4.51 -1.57
CA HIS A 132 12.78 -5.31 -1.00
C HIS A 132 11.79 -5.84 -2.05
N ARG A 133 10.82 -6.62 -1.56
CA ARG A 133 9.61 -7.06 -2.26
C ARG A 133 8.42 -6.92 -1.32
N ASP A 134 7.29 -6.48 -1.85
CA ASP A 134 6.06 -6.36 -1.07
C ASP A 134 5.31 -7.69 -1.07
N ASN A 135 5.80 -8.64 -0.28
CA ASN A 135 5.28 -10.02 -0.24
C ASN A 135 3.80 -10.14 0.18
N LYS A 136 3.17 -9.04 0.60
CA LYS A 136 1.74 -8.99 0.97
C LYS A 136 0.87 -8.43 -0.15
N ASP A 137 1.47 -7.87 -1.18
CA ASP A 137 0.74 -7.37 -2.34
C ASP A 137 0.30 -8.53 -3.21
N PHE A 138 -0.93 -8.41 -3.70
CA PHE A 138 -1.52 -9.37 -4.62
C PHE A 138 -1.63 -8.72 -6.00
N GLY A 139 -1.08 -9.38 -7.02
CA GLY A 139 -1.09 -8.88 -8.39
C GLY A 139 -0.11 -7.73 -8.61
N PHE A 140 -0.61 -6.57 -9.02
CA PHE A 140 0.19 -5.39 -9.36
C PHE A 140 0.02 -4.30 -8.30
N CYS A 141 1.05 -3.50 -8.15
CA CYS A 141 1.02 -2.20 -7.49
C CYS A 141 1.26 -1.10 -8.53
N LEU A 142 0.84 0.12 -8.20
CA LEU A 142 1.05 1.29 -9.04
C LEU A 142 1.72 2.40 -8.24
N VAL A 143 2.76 2.99 -8.83
CA VAL A 143 3.46 4.15 -8.31
C VAL A 143 3.15 5.34 -9.20
N LEU A 144 2.70 6.43 -8.59
CA LEU A 144 2.60 7.76 -9.21
C LEU A 144 3.67 8.65 -8.56
N VAL A 145 4.49 9.29 -9.37
CA VAL A 145 5.50 10.24 -8.89
C VAL A 145 4.96 11.65 -8.95
N LEU A 146 5.13 12.40 -7.85
CA LEU A 146 4.83 13.83 -7.78
C LEU A 146 6.07 14.53 -7.26
N SER A 147 6.61 15.44 -8.05
CA SER A 147 7.76 16.27 -7.69
C SER A 147 7.64 17.66 -8.31
N GLU A 148 8.18 18.66 -7.62
CA GLU A 148 8.27 20.03 -8.17
C GLU A 148 9.62 20.25 -8.85
N ASP A 149 10.72 19.67 -8.33
CA ASP A 149 12.07 19.66 -8.94
C ASP A 149 13.02 18.65 -8.23
N CYS A 150 12.59 17.41 -7.98
CA CYS A 150 13.44 16.41 -7.32
C CYS A 150 14.44 15.78 -8.30
N GLN A 151 15.70 15.60 -7.87
CA GLN A 151 16.73 14.84 -8.60
C GLN A 151 16.98 13.51 -7.90
N GLY A 152 17.29 12.44 -8.63
CA GLY A 152 17.48 11.11 -8.04
C GLY A 152 16.16 10.45 -7.64
N GLY A 153 16.19 9.57 -6.64
CA GLY A 153 15.00 8.85 -6.17
C GLY A 153 14.51 7.74 -7.12
N ASP A 154 15.29 7.46 -8.17
CA ASP A 154 14.98 6.54 -9.26
C ASP A 154 14.45 5.19 -8.77
N LEU A 155 13.41 4.70 -9.44
CA LEU A 155 12.87 3.37 -9.17
C LEU A 155 13.69 2.32 -9.94
N CYS A 156 14.29 1.41 -9.20
CA CYS A 156 15.16 0.37 -9.75
C CYS A 156 14.56 -1.02 -9.56
N PHE A 157 14.73 -1.89 -10.57
CA PHE A 157 14.32 -3.28 -10.56
C PHE A 157 15.53 -4.20 -10.77
N ILE A 158 15.77 -5.13 -9.84
CA ILE A 158 16.97 -5.97 -9.84
C ILE A 158 16.93 -7.01 -10.95
N GLU A 159 15.85 -7.79 -11.05
CA GLU A 159 15.75 -8.91 -11.99
C GLU A 159 15.86 -8.49 -13.46
N PRO A 160 15.15 -7.43 -13.93
CA PRO A 160 15.33 -6.97 -15.29
C PRO A 160 16.55 -6.05 -15.48
N GLY A 161 17.21 -5.62 -14.39
CA GLY A 161 18.35 -4.70 -14.45
C GLY A 161 17.98 -3.31 -14.98
N ILE A 162 16.76 -2.84 -14.67
CA ILE A 162 16.21 -1.58 -15.18
C ILE A 162 16.25 -0.52 -14.08
N ARG A 163 16.63 0.69 -14.47
CA ARG A 163 16.54 1.93 -13.68
C ARG A 163 15.58 2.88 -14.38
N LEU A 164 14.59 3.39 -13.65
CA LEU A 164 13.63 4.35 -14.13
C LEU A 164 13.85 5.71 -13.44
N GLU A 165 14.32 6.68 -14.22
CA GLU A 165 14.40 8.08 -13.81
C GLU A 165 13.01 8.72 -14.01
N LEU A 166 12.18 8.65 -12.97
CA LEU A 166 10.78 9.07 -13.03
C LEU A 166 10.64 10.57 -12.80
N ARG A 167 9.74 11.19 -13.54
CA ARG A 167 9.38 12.61 -13.43
C ARG A 167 8.00 12.76 -12.81
N SER A 168 7.69 13.98 -12.38
CA SER A 168 6.35 14.33 -11.90
C SER A 168 5.29 13.98 -12.94
N GLY A 169 4.29 13.20 -12.52
CA GLY A 169 3.22 12.67 -13.37
C GLY A 169 3.49 11.29 -13.97
N ASP A 170 4.72 10.75 -13.86
CA ASP A 170 5.00 9.40 -14.35
C ASP A 170 4.31 8.34 -13.48
N ILE A 171 3.80 7.31 -14.15
CA ILE A 171 3.08 6.20 -13.54
C ILE A 171 3.78 4.89 -13.92
N VAL A 172 4.07 4.05 -12.92
CA VAL A 172 4.67 2.73 -13.11
C VAL A 172 3.79 1.66 -12.48
N LEU A 173 3.39 0.69 -13.30
CA LEU A 173 2.63 -0.48 -12.87
C LEU A 173 3.54 -1.71 -12.89
N PHE A 174 3.68 -2.41 -11.77
CA PHE A 174 4.55 -3.58 -11.68
C PHE A 174 4.12 -4.54 -10.56
N ARG A 175 4.63 -5.77 -10.60
CA ARG A 175 4.35 -6.80 -9.58
C ARG A 175 5.35 -6.69 -8.42
N SER A 176 5.03 -5.89 -7.41
CA SER A 176 5.89 -5.62 -6.25
C SER A 176 6.26 -6.85 -5.43
N SER A 177 5.42 -7.88 -5.42
CA SER A 177 5.69 -9.15 -4.73
C SER A 177 6.62 -10.09 -5.51
N GLU A 178 6.75 -9.90 -6.83
CA GLU A 178 7.57 -10.74 -7.71
C GLU A 178 8.90 -10.07 -8.12
N LEU A 179 8.90 -8.74 -8.25
CA LEU A 179 10.07 -7.95 -8.65
C LEU A 179 10.73 -7.30 -7.44
N THR A 180 12.03 -7.58 -7.27
CA THR A 180 12.85 -6.93 -6.26
C THR A 180 13.15 -5.50 -6.70
N HIS A 181 12.77 -4.54 -5.86
CA HIS A 181 12.84 -3.13 -6.21
C HIS A 181 13.31 -2.24 -5.05
N TYR A 182 13.73 -1.02 -5.40
CA TYR A 182 14.16 0.01 -4.47
C TYR A 182 14.15 1.40 -5.12
N ASN A 183 14.16 2.44 -4.30
CA ASN A 183 14.38 3.83 -4.70
C ASN A 183 15.81 4.24 -4.38
N MET A 184 16.49 4.82 -5.35
CA MET A 184 17.83 5.39 -5.17
C MET A 184 17.80 6.59 -4.22
N HIS A 185 18.99 7.02 -3.79
CA HIS A 185 19.15 8.28 -3.11
C HIS A 185 18.77 9.47 -4.03
N PHE A 186 18.26 10.52 -3.40
CA PHE A 186 17.99 11.85 -3.91
C PHE A 186 18.65 12.89 -3.00
#